data_AF-A0A965TVD7-F1
#
_entry.id   AF-A0A965TVD7-F1
#
_cell.length_a   1.000
_cell.length_b   1.000
_cell.length_c   1.000
_cell.angle_alpha   90.00
_cell.angle_beta   90.00
_cell.angle_gamma   90.00
#
_symmetry.space_group_name_H-M   'P 1'
#
loop_
_entity.id
_entity.type
_entity.pdbx_description
1 polymer ?
#
loop_
_entity_poly.entity_id
_entity_poly.type
_entity_poly.pdbx_seq_one_letter_code
_entity_poly.pdbx_strand_id
1 'polypeptide(L)'
;MTKTQPEQKAAADATLERVILLENTRRLSIVSLALIGLVSPLYFIQHRLFNTGPLILAFVAVSILLTPLIWLMRNQFEHWPVSRIKTVQYLYSSVTIAYGSGLSFWSAREADMIHMFFMVMAGLVVLIVMNPRESFIIHGLAYVCFVLPLPIFMSNPDAVLATRINTTVFMMIIQSLSVELYQMRKRSYLDQLNIEKQNTQLKELVRLDPMTQLLNHEASFAALTDEI
;
A
#
# COMPACT_ATOMS: atom_id res chain seq x y z
N MET A 1 6.38 -14.14 35.39
CA MET A 1 7.23 -13.05 34.88
C MET A 1 6.40 -12.17 33.95
N THR A 2 5.99 -11.00 34.43
CA THR A 2 5.23 -9.99 33.66
C THR A 2 6.17 -9.30 32.69
N LYS A 3 6.03 -9.53 31.37
CA LYS A 3 6.76 -8.73 30.36
C LYS A 3 6.46 -7.25 30.58
N THR A 4 7.48 -6.40 30.41
CA THR A 4 7.31 -4.96 30.57
C THR A 4 6.34 -4.43 29.50
N GLN A 5 5.45 -3.51 29.88
CA GLN A 5 4.50 -2.85 28.99
C GLN A 5 5.09 -2.35 27.64
N PRO A 6 6.35 -1.82 27.57
CA PRO A 6 6.97 -1.46 26.30
C PRO A 6 7.23 -2.63 25.33
N GLU A 7 7.59 -3.81 25.82
CA GLU A 7 7.86 -4.99 24.96
C GLU A 7 6.60 -5.49 24.27
N GLN A 8 5.46 -5.49 24.97
CA GLN A 8 4.17 -5.89 24.40
C GLN A 8 3.72 -4.92 23.29
N LYS A 9 3.96 -3.62 23.49
CA LYS A 9 3.62 -2.61 22.49
C LYS A 9 4.48 -2.77 21.23
N ALA A 10 5.78 -2.97 21.39
CA ALA A 10 6.69 -3.19 20.26
C ALA A 10 6.33 -4.45 19.46
N ALA A 11 5.96 -5.55 20.14
CA ALA A 11 5.51 -6.77 19.48
C ALA A 11 4.20 -6.58 18.71
N ALA A 12 3.24 -5.84 19.29
CA ALA A 12 1.97 -5.53 18.62
C ALA A 12 2.18 -4.64 17.38
N ASP A 13 3.04 -3.63 17.49
CA ASP A 13 3.37 -2.73 16.36
C ASP A 13 4.08 -3.50 15.22
N ALA A 14 5.00 -4.42 15.54
CA ALA A 14 5.65 -5.27 14.54
C ALA A 14 4.66 -6.25 13.86
N THR A 15 3.68 -6.74 14.61
CA THR A 15 2.64 -7.63 14.08
C THR A 15 1.71 -6.87 13.14
N LEU A 16 1.26 -5.67 13.54
CA LEU A 16 0.46 -4.76 12.71
C LEU A 16 1.18 -4.44 11.39
N GLU A 17 2.46 -4.09 11.47
CA GLU A 17 3.27 -3.78 10.28
C GLU A 17 3.34 -4.96 9.31
N ARG A 18 3.55 -6.17 9.83
CA ARG A 18 3.57 -7.39 9.00
C ARG A 18 2.22 -7.64 8.33
N VAL A 19 1.11 -7.43 9.02
CA VAL A 19 -0.24 -7.57 8.47
C VAL A 19 -0.49 -6.55 7.35
N ILE A 20 -0.10 -5.29 7.56
CA ILE A 20 -0.22 -4.23 6.54
C ILE A 20 0.61 -4.59 5.31
N LEU A 21 1.85 -5.06 5.49
CA LEU A 21 2.73 -5.43 4.38
C LEU A 21 2.18 -6.62 3.58
N LEU A 22 1.56 -7.60 4.25
CA LEU A 22 0.90 -8.72 3.59
C LEU A 22 -0.28 -8.24 2.74
N GLU A 23 -1.13 -7.38 3.31
CA GLU A 23 -2.28 -6.81 2.60
C GLU A 23 -1.82 -5.99 1.39
N ASN A 24 -0.83 -5.13 1.56
CA ASN A 24 -0.22 -4.36 0.47
C ASN A 24 0.32 -5.27 -0.64
N THR A 25 1.06 -6.33 -0.27
CA THR A 25 1.63 -7.28 -1.23
C THR A 25 0.55 -7.99 -2.03
N ARG A 26 -0.55 -8.39 -1.38
CA ARG A 26 -1.70 -9.00 -2.05
C ARG A 26 -2.34 -8.02 -3.05
N ARG A 27 -2.62 -6.79 -2.63
CA ARG A 27 -3.19 -5.75 -3.50
C ARG A 27 -2.28 -5.44 -4.68
N LEU A 28 -0.99 -5.26 -4.42
CA LEU A 28 0.02 -5.01 -5.45
C LEU A 28 0.05 -6.14 -6.48
N SER A 29 0.02 -7.40 -6.06
CA SER A 29 0.01 -8.54 -6.99
C SER A 29 -1.21 -8.53 -7.93
N ILE A 30 -2.39 -8.13 -7.42
CA ILE A 30 -3.62 -8.08 -8.20
C ILE A 30 -3.56 -6.90 -9.18
N VAL A 31 -3.15 -5.73 -8.69
CA VAL A 31 -3.07 -4.52 -9.51
C VAL A 31 -2.00 -4.65 -10.57
N SER A 32 -0.82 -5.19 -10.25
CA SER A 32 0.26 -5.35 -11.22
C SER A 32 -0.15 -6.28 -12.38
N LEU A 33 -0.87 -7.37 -12.08
CA LEU A 33 -1.45 -8.25 -13.10
C LEU A 33 -2.51 -7.53 -13.94
N ALA A 34 -3.43 -6.81 -13.30
CA ALA A 34 -4.46 -6.04 -14.00
C ALA A 34 -3.85 -4.95 -14.90
N LEU A 35 -2.80 -4.28 -14.42
CA LEU A 35 -2.10 -3.22 -15.12
C LEU A 35 -1.33 -3.77 -16.32
N ILE A 36 -0.65 -4.91 -16.22
CA ILE A 36 -0.07 -5.60 -17.39
C ILE A 36 -1.17 -5.95 -18.41
N GLY A 37 -2.30 -6.49 -17.93
CA GLY A 37 -3.43 -6.83 -18.80
C GLY A 37 -4.02 -5.62 -19.53
N LEU A 38 -4.04 -4.45 -18.89
CA LEU A 38 -4.58 -3.21 -19.47
C LEU A 38 -3.56 -2.50 -20.38
N VAL A 39 -2.29 -2.48 -20.01
CA VAL A 39 -1.24 -1.79 -20.77
C VAL A 39 -0.82 -2.59 -22.01
N SER A 40 -0.90 -3.92 -21.99
CA SER A 40 -0.51 -4.75 -23.13
C SER A 40 -1.31 -4.43 -24.41
N PRO A 41 -2.66 -4.32 -24.39
CA PRO A 41 -3.43 -3.86 -25.55
C PRO A 41 -3.09 -2.44 -26.00
N LEU A 42 -2.86 -1.52 -25.06
CA LEU A 42 -2.47 -0.13 -25.36
C LEU A 42 -1.18 -0.08 -26.17
N TYR A 43 -0.21 -0.95 -25.86
CA TYR A 43 1.02 -1.07 -26.63
C TYR A 43 0.77 -1.44 -28.10
N PHE A 44 -0.15 -2.35 -28.39
CA PHE A 44 -0.48 -2.73 -29.77
C PHE A 44 -1.20 -1.60 -30.53
N ILE A 45 -1.95 -0.76 -29.83
CA ILE A 45 -2.74 0.34 -30.42
C ILE A 45 -1.95 1.66 -30.48
N GLN A 46 -0.78 1.74 -29.80
CA GLN A 46 -0.03 2.99 -29.64
C GLN A 46 0.26 3.72 -30.96
N HIS A 47 0.58 2.99 -32.03
CA HIS A 47 0.88 3.57 -33.36
C HIS A 47 -0.26 4.42 -33.94
N ARG A 48 -1.50 4.22 -33.48
CA ARG A 48 -2.66 4.99 -33.93
C ARG A 48 -3.07 6.11 -32.97
N LEU A 49 -2.74 6.00 -31.68
CA LEU A 49 -3.28 6.90 -30.66
C LEU A 49 -2.23 7.87 -30.09
N PHE A 50 -0.98 7.42 -29.88
CA PHE A 50 0.00 8.22 -29.13
C PHE A 50 1.46 7.96 -29.57
N ASN A 51 2.25 9.02 -29.75
CA ASN A 51 3.71 8.95 -29.94
C ASN A 51 4.48 8.76 -28.61
N THR A 52 3.85 8.14 -27.60
CA THR A 52 4.44 7.86 -26.26
C THR A 52 5.13 6.49 -26.19
N GLY A 53 5.30 5.81 -27.33
CA GLY A 53 5.69 4.41 -27.38
C GLY A 53 6.96 4.02 -26.61
N PRO A 54 8.06 4.80 -26.64
CA PRO A 54 9.25 4.46 -25.87
C PRO A 54 9.01 4.43 -24.35
N LEU A 55 8.21 5.35 -23.84
CA LEU A 55 7.92 5.45 -22.40
C LEU A 55 7.00 4.32 -21.94
N ILE A 56 5.97 4.00 -22.74
CA ILE A 56 5.07 2.87 -22.48
C ILE A 56 5.87 1.55 -22.50
N LEU A 57 6.74 1.37 -23.50
CA LEU A 57 7.57 0.16 -23.62
C LEU A 57 8.50 -0.01 -22.42
N ALA A 58 9.18 1.07 -21.99
CA ALA A 58 10.04 1.02 -20.81
C ALA A 58 9.26 0.61 -19.55
N PHE A 59 8.04 1.14 -19.38
CA PHE A 59 7.19 0.79 -18.25
C PHE A 59 6.64 -0.63 -18.29
N VAL A 60 6.24 -1.11 -19.46
CA VAL A 60 5.82 -2.51 -19.65
C VAL A 60 6.98 -3.45 -19.33
N ALA A 61 8.19 -3.14 -19.82
CA ALA A 61 9.37 -3.96 -19.55
C ALA A 61 9.67 -4.05 -18.05
N VAL A 62 9.64 -2.91 -17.34
CA VAL A 62 9.85 -2.90 -15.88
C VAL A 62 8.70 -3.61 -15.15
N SER A 63 7.45 -3.44 -15.59
CA SER A 63 6.28 -4.10 -14.99
C SER A 63 6.31 -5.61 -15.16
N ILE A 64 6.75 -6.11 -16.32
CA ILE A 64 6.96 -7.54 -16.59
C ILE A 64 8.05 -8.11 -15.67
N LEU A 65 9.07 -7.32 -15.31
CA LEU A 65 10.11 -7.75 -14.38
C LEU A 65 9.64 -7.71 -12.92
N LEU A 66 8.92 -6.66 -12.51
CA LEU A 66 8.48 -6.48 -11.12
C LEU A 66 7.29 -7.35 -10.72
N THR A 67 6.38 -7.65 -11.65
CA THR A 67 5.19 -8.47 -11.36
C THR A 67 5.51 -9.89 -10.89
N PRO A 68 6.37 -10.69 -11.56
CA PRO A 68 6.74 -12.01 -11.07
C PRO A 68 7.48 -11.92 -9.73
N LEU A 69 8.27 -10.87 -9.50
CA LEU A 69 8.93 -10.62 -8.22
C LEU A 69 7.91 -10.40 -7.09
N ILE A 70 6.90 -9.56 -7.31
CA ILE A 70 5.82 -9.33 -6.34
C ILE A 70 5.00 -10.60 -6.12
N TRP A 71 4.71 -11.36 -7.17
CA TRP A 71 4.00 -12.63 -7.07
C TRP A 71 4.77 -13.68 -6.27
N LEU A 72 6.08 -13.80 -6.49
CA LEU A 72 6.95 -14.69 -5.72
C LEU A 72 7.03 -14.27 -4.25
N MET A 73 7.18 -12.97 -4.00
CA MET A 73 7.14 -12.39 -2.65
C MET A 73 5.81 -12.66 -1.94
N ARG A 74 4.69 -12.63 -2.65
CA ARG A 74 3.37 -13.00 -2.10
C ARG A 74 3.34 -14.46 -1.67
N ASN A 75 3.80 -15.38 -2.51
CA ASN A 75 3.73 -16.82 -2.22
C ASN A 75 4.70 -17.25 -1.11
N GLN A 76 5.83 -16.55 -0.96
CA GLN A 76 6.84 -16.86 0.06
C GLN A 76 6.88 -15.83 1.20
N PHE A 77 5.82 -15.06 1.41
CA PHE A 77 5.81 -13.92 2.34
C PHE A 77 6.33 -14.26 3.74
N GLU A 78 6.04 -15.47 4.24
CA GLU A 78 6.47 -15.92 5.56
C GLU A 78 7.99 -16.05 5.72
N HIS A 79 8.70 -16.38 4.64
CA HIS A 79 10.14 -16.63 4.63
C HIS A 79 10.96 -15.35 4.39
N TRP A 80 10.32 -14.28 3.92
CA TRP A 80 11.02 -13.05 3.56
C TRP A 80 11.13 -12.10 4.76
N PRO A 81 12.32 -11.51 5.01
CA PRO A 81 12.46 -10.50 6.05
C PRO A 81 11.68 -9.24 5.67
N VAL A 82 11.05 -8.62 6.67
CA VAL A 82 10.22 -7.41 6.55
C VAL A 82 10.93 -6.30 5.74
N SER A 83 12.23 -6.12 5.95
CA SER A 83 13.04 -5.13 5.23
C SER A 83 13.04 -5.35 3.71
N ARG A 84 13.21 -6.59 3.23
CA ARG A 84 13.21 -6.87 1.79
C ARG A 84 11.84 -6.64 1.16
N ILE A 85 10.78 -7.00 1.88
CA ILE A 85 9.40 -6.78 1.44
C ILE A 85 9.15 -5.28 1.24
N LYS A 86 9.54 -4.48 2.24
CA LYS A 86 9.48 -3.00 2.14
C LYS A 86 10.26 -2.47 0.95
N THR A 87 11.51 -2.93 0.75
CA THR A 87 12.33 -2.48 -0.38
C THR A 87 11.67 -2.75 -1.72
N VAL A 88 11.09 -3.94 -1.92
CA VAL A 88 10.37 -4.27 -3.16
C VAL A 88 9.13 -3.39 -3.34
N GLN A 89 8.36 -3.16 -2.27
CA GLN A 89 7.19 -2.27 -2.33
C GLN A 89 7.59 -0.83 -2.67
N TYR A 90 8.62 -0.28 -2.02
CA TYR A 90 9.11 1.08 -2.33
C TYR A 90 9.67 1.18 -3.73
N LEU A 91 10.41 0.17 -4.21
CA LEU A 91 10.92 0.14 -5.57
C LEU A 91 9.77 0.19 -6.58
N TYR A 92 8.73 -0.61 -6.36
CA TYR A 92 7.53 -0.60 -7.20
C TYR A 92 6.82 0.77 -7.18
N SER A 93 6.64 1.36 -5.99
CA SER A 93 6.07 2.71 -5.85
C SER A 93 6.89 3.75 -6.60
N SER A 94 8.20 3.79 -6.38
CA SER A 94 9.11 4.76 -7.02
C SER A 94 9.10 4.63 -8.54
N VAL A 95 9.12 3.42 -9.08
CA VAL A 95 9.01 3.19 -10.53
C VAL A 95 7.66 3.68 -11.06
N THR A 96 6.57 3.37 -10.37
CA THR A 96 5.22 3.77 -10.80
C THR A 96 5.05 5.29 -10.78
N ILE A 97 5.58 5.96 -9.75
CA ILE A 97 5.60 7.41 -9.66
C ILE A 97 6.45 8.01 -10.78
N ALA A 98 7.68 7.51 -10.96
CA ALA A 98 8.58 8.00 -12.00
C ALA A 98 7.96 7.86 -13.40
N TYR A 99 7.24 6.77 -13.64
CA TYR A 99 6.46 6.59 -14.87
C TYR A 99 5.33 7.61 -15.00
N GLY A 100 4.52 7.81 -13.94
CA GLY A 100 3.46 8.81 -13.93
C GLY A 100 3.98 10.23 -14.19
N SER A 101 5.10 10.60 -13.56
CA SER A 101 5.79 11.87 -13.80
C SER A 101 6.30 11.97 -15.24
N GLY A 102 6.94 10.91 -15.76
CA GLY A 102 7.42 10.85 -17.14
C GLY A 102 6.31 11.02 -18.16
N LEU A 103 5.15 10.38 -17.93
CA LEU A 103 3.96 10.52 -18.77
C LEU A 103 3.43 11.95 -18.73
N SER A 104 3.32 12.54 -17.55
CA SER A 104 2.90 13.93 -17.40
C SER A 104 3.84 14.89 -18.13
N PHE A 105 5.17 14.72 -18.04
CA PHE A 105 6.10 15.58 -18.76
C PHE A 105 6.06 15.39 -20.27
N TRP A 106 5.95 14.15 -20.73
CA TRP A 106 5.83 13.87 -22.16
C TRP A 106 4.55 14.48 -22.74
N SER A 107 3.45 14.31 -22.02
CA SER A 107 2.13 14.77 -22.45
C SER A 107 1.92 16.27 -22.27
N ALA A 108 2.64 16.93 -21.35
CA ALA A 108 2.54 18.38 -21.12
C ALA A 108 2.87 19.23 -22.35
N ARG A 109 3.51 18.63 -23.37
CA ARG A 109 3.78 19.28 -24.66
C ARG A 109 2.55 19.41 -25.56
N GLU A 110 1.57 18.53 -25.39
CA GLU A 110 0.42 18.39 -26.30
C GLU A 110 -0.91 18.76 -25.62
N ALA A 111 -1.03 18.51 -24.32
CA ALA A 111 -2.24 18.80 -23.53
C ALA A 111 -1.90 19.03 -22.06
N ASP A 112 -2.75 19.76 -21.34
CA ASP A 112 -2.63 20.05 -19.90
C ASP A 112 -2.89 18.79 -19.05
N MET A 113 -1.93 17.86 -19.06
CA MET A 113 -2.08 16.49 -18.55
C MET A 113 -1.34 16.26 -17.23
N ILE A 114 -1.22 17.31 -16.42
CA ILE A 114 -0.70 17.25 -15.03
C ILE A 114 -1.55 16.29 -14.18
N HIS A 115 -2.83 16.14 -14.52
CA HIS A 115 -3.75 15.22 -13.87
C HIS A 115 -3.27 13.76 -13.87
N MET A 116 -2.46 13.31 -14.84
CA MET A 116 -1.94 11.94 -14.84
C MET A 116 -1.07 11.65 -13.62
N PHE A 117 -0.15 12.57 -13.27
CA PHE A 117 0.68 12.45 -12.07
C PHE A 117 -0.18 12.35 -10.81
N PHE A 118 -1.22 13.17 -10.69
CA PHE A 118 -2.14 13.13 -9.54
C PHE A 118 -2.91 11.82 -9.45
N MET A 119 -3.41 11.31 -10.56
CA MET A 119 -4.13 10.03 -10.60
C MET A 119 -3.23 8.87 -10.18
N VAL A 120 -1.96 8.86 -10.63
CA VAL A 120 -0.99 7.84 -10.24
C VAL A 120 -0.66 7.93 -8.75
N MET A 121 -0.39 9.13 -8.23
CA MET A 121 -0.08 9.33 -6.81
C MET A 121 -1.27 8.96 -5.90
N ALA A 122 -2.49 9.39 -6.25
CA ALA A 122 -3.70 9.05 -5.52
C ALA A 122 -3.96 7.53 -5.55
N GLY A 123 -3.81 6.91 -6.72
CA GLY A 123 -3.92 5.45 -6.86
C GLY A 123 -2.93 4.71 -5.98
N LEU A 124 -1.66 5.14 -5.95
CA LEU A 124 -0.64 4.52 -5.10
C LEU A 124 -0.96 4.64 -3.61
N VAL A 125 -1.44 5.80 -3.15
CA VAL A 125 -1.84 5.99 -1.75
C VAL A 125 -2.98 5.07 -1.33
N VAL A 126 -3.96 4.84 -2.21
CA VAL A 126 -5.07 3.92 -1.95
C VAL A 126 -4.58 2.46 -1.92
N LEU A 127 -3.63 2.11 -2.78
CA LEU A 127 -3.15 0.75 -2.93
C LEU A 127 -2.16 0.32 -1.85
N ILE A 128 -1.24 1.20 -1.47
CA ILE A 128 -0.13 0.88 -0.58
C ILE A 128 -0.24 1.74 0.68
N VAL A 129 -0.64 1.10 1.77
CA VAL A 129 -0.71 1.76 3.07
C VAL A 129 0.70 1.72 3.68
N MET A 130 1.33 2.88 3.78
CA MET A 130 2.67 3.04 4.35
C MET A 130 2.61 3.77 5.68
N ASN A 131 3.69 3.68 6.46
CA ASN A 131 3.84 4.54 7.63
C ASN A 131 3.82 6.01 7.19
N PRO A 132 3.17 6.93 7.94
CA PRO A 132 3.08 8.34 7.58
C PRO A 132 4.42 9.01 7.27
N ARG A 133 5.47 8.63 8.01
CA ARG A 133 6.83 9.15 7.82
C ARG A 133 7.46 8.69 6.50
N GLU A 134 7.32 7.40 6.19
CA GLU A 134 7.84 6.80 4.96
C GLU A 134 7.09 7.38 3.74
N SER A 135 5.77 7.47 3.84
CA SER A 135 4.90 8.10 2.83
C SER A 135 5.30 9.55 2.57
N PHE A 136 5.54 10.34 3.63
CA PHE A 136 5.98 11.72 3.50
C PHE A 136 7.31 11.84 2.74
N ILE A 137 8.27 10.95 3.01
CA ILE A 137 9.58 10.95 2.34
C ILE A 137 9.42 10.59 0.86
N ILE A 138 8.71 9.49 0.54
CA ILE A 138 8.58 9.01 -0.84
C ILE A 138 7.80 10.01 -1.68
N HIS A 139 6.64 10.48 -1.19
CA HIS A 139 5.83 11.42 -1.95
C HIS A 139 6.44 12.82 -1.97
N GLY A 140 7.11 13.25 -0.89
CA GLY A 140 7.84 14.51 -0.86
C GLY A 140 9.00 14.54 -1.85
N LEU A 141 9.77 13.46 -1.93
CA LEU A 141 10.83 13.31 -2.93
C LEU A 141 10.26 13.30 -4.34
N ALA A 142 9.17 12.58 -4.57
CA ALA A 142 8.45 12.58 -5.85
C ALA A 142 7.99 13.99 -6.25
N TYR A 143 7.42 14.75 -5.32
CA TYR A 143 7.01 16.14 -5.55
C TYR A 143 8.19 17.01 -5.97
N VAL A 144 9.33 16.93 -5.27
CA VAL A 144 10.54 17.70 -5.62
C VAL A 144 11.04 17.30 -7.01
N CYS A 145 11.13 16.01 -7.29
CA CYS A 145 11.53 15.48 -8.59
C CYS A 145 10.57 15.88 -9.72
N PHE A 146 9.30 16.13 -9.42
CA PHE A 146 8.31 16.57 -10.40
C PHE A 146 8.31 18.09 -10.62
N VAL A 147 8.44 18.88 -9.55
CA VAL A 147 8.33 20.34 -9.61
C VAL A 147 9.60 21.02 -10.14
N LEU A 148 10.78 20.45 -9.86
CA LEU A 148 12.05 21.03 -10.29
C LEU A 148 12.23 21.04 -11.81
N PRO A 149 11.96 19.94 -12.55
CA PRO A 149 12.14 19.92 -14.01
C PRO A 149 11.03 20.64 -14.77
N LEU A 150 9.91 20.97 -14.11
CA LEU A 150 8.71 21.51 -14.74
C LEU A 150 8.95 22.75 -15.65
N PRO A 151 9.78 23.75 -15.27
CA PRO A 151 10.09 24.89 -16.13
C PRO A 151 10.83 24.52 -17.43
N ILE A 152 11.49 23.37 -17.48
CA ILE A 152 12.20 22.90 -18.68
C ILE A 152 11.19 22.43 -19.74
N PHE A 153 10.04 21.91 -19.30
CA PHE A 153 9.02 21.34 -20.18
C PHE A 153 7.93 22.35 -20.58
N MET A 154 7.71 23.42 -19.80
CA MET A 154 6.67 24.41 -20.05
C MET A 154 7.29 25.79 -20.29
N SER A 155 7.05 26.36 -21.47
CA SER A 155 7.59 27.68 -21.84
C SER A 155 6.90 28.86 -21.15
N ASN A 156 5.64 28.70 -20.74
CA ASN A 156 4.86 29.77 -20.12
C ASN A 156 5.08 29.80 -18.58
N PRO A 157 5.70 30.86 -18.02
CA PRO A 157 5.99 30.95 -16.59
C PRO A 157 4.72 30.99 -15.72
N ASP A 158 3.63 31.56 -16.20
CA ASP A 158 2.36 31.64 -15.45
C ASP A 158 1.73 30.25 -15.31
N ALA A 159 1.79 29.45 -16.39
CA ALA A 159 1.33 28.06 -16.37
C ALA A 159 2.18 27.19 -15.43
N VAL A 160 3.50 27.40 -15.40
CA VAL A 160 4.41 26.74 -14.46
C VAL A 160 4.03 27.07 -13.02
N LEU A 161 3.77 28.34 -12.72
CA LEU A 161 3.38 28.78 -11.37
C LEU A 161 2.04 28.17 -10.96
N ALA A 162 1.02 28.25 -11.82
CA ALA A 162 -0.28 27.65 -11.56
C ALA A 162 -0.17 26.14 -11.30
N THR A 163 0.63 25.44 -12.11
CA THR A 163 0.91 24.01 -11.96
C THR A 163 1.57 23.68 -10.63
N ARG A 164 2.54 24.49 -10.20
CA ARG A 164 3.22 24.32 -8.91
C ARG A 164 2.26 24.49 -7.74
N ILE A 165 1.42 25.52 -7.78
CA ILE A 165 0.40 25.76 -6.75
C ILE A 165 -0.56 24.56 -6.69
N ASN A 166 -1.11 24.16 -7.84
CA ASN A 166 -2.03 23.01 -7.92
C ASN A 166 -1.38 21.72 -7.41
N THR A 167 -0.17 21.41 -7.85
CA THR A 167 0.57 20.23 -7.40
C THR A 167 0.84 20.25 -5.90
N THR A 168 1.12 21.43 -5.34
CA THR A 168 1.33 21.58 -3.89
C THR A 168 0.05 21.32 -3.10
N VAL A 169 -1.08 21.87 -3.55
CA VAL A 169 -2.40 21.62 -2.94
C VAL A 169 -2.77 20.15 -3.01
N PHE A 170 -2.63 19.53 -4.19
CA PHE A 170 -2.90 18.09 -4.35
C PHE A 170 -1.97 17.24 -3.49
N MET A 171 -0.70 17.59 -3.38
CA MET A 171 0.25 16.87 -2.54
C MET A 171 -0.14 16.92 -1.05
N MET A 172 -0.65 18.06 -0.56
CA MET A 172 -1.20 18.17 0.80
C MET A 172 -2.43 17.27 1.01
N ILE A 173 -3.32 17.19 0.02
CA ILE A 173 -4.50 16.31 0.04
C ILE A 173 -4.07 14.84 0.08
N ILE A 174 -3.15 14.44 -0.81
CA ILE A 174 -2.64 13.07 -0.92
C ILE A 174 -1.94 12.65 0.38
N GLN A 175 -1.16 13.54 0.98
CA GLN A 175 -0.50 13.27 2.25
C GLN A 175 -1.51 13.09 3.39
N SER A 176 -2.53 13.95 3.46
CA SER A 176 -3.62 13.83 4.44
C SER A 176 -4.37 12.51 4.30
N LEU A 177 -4.70 12.13 3.06
CA LEU A 177 -5.35 10.86 2.75
C LEU A 177 -4.50 9.66 3.16
N SER A 178 -3.18 9.72 2.93
CA SER A 178 -2.26 8.66 3.35
C SER A 178 -2.24 8.47 4.87
N VAL A 179 -2.26 9.56 5.63
CA VAL A 179 -2.33 9.53 7.10
C VAL A 179 -3.65 8.91 7.56
N GLU A 180 -4.78 9.35 7.01
CA GLU A 180 -6.10 8.84 7.37
C GLU A 180 -6.23 7.34 7.07
N LEU A 181 -5.82 6.90 5.88
CA LEU A 181 -5.85 5.48 5.51
C LEU A 181 -5.01 4.62 6.46
N TYR A 182 -3.83 5.10 6.85
CA TYR A 182 -2.99 4.40 7.84
C TYR A 182 -3.69 4.31 9.21
N GLN A 183 -4.28 5.42 9.68
CA GLN A 183 -5.00 5.43 10.96
C GLN A 183 -6.21 4.48 10.94
N MET A 184 -7.00 4.48 9.86
CA MET A 184 -8.14 3.58 9.71
C MET A 184 -7.71 2.12 9.80
N ARG A 185 -6.61 1.74 9.15
CA ARG A 185 -6.07 0.37 9.21
C ARG A 185 -5.59 -0.01 10.60
N LYS A 186 -4.88 0.91 11.25
CA LYS A 186 -4.43 0.72 12.64
C LYS A 186 -5.62 0.51 13.59
N ARG A 187 -6.68 1.31 13.47
CA ARG A 187 -7.90 1.16 14.29
C ARG A 187 -8.57 -0.19 14.02
N SER A 188 -8.78 -0.53 12.75
CA SER A 188 -9.39 -1.81 12.36
C SER A 188 -8.64 -3.03 12.90
N TYR A 189 -7.31 -2.98 12.95
CA TYR A 189 -6.51 -4.05 13.56
C TYR A 189 -6.67 -4.14 15.08
N LEU A 190 -6.67 -3.00 15.78
CA LEU A 190 -6.90 -2.96 17.22
C LEU A 190 -8.30 -3.46 17.58
N ASP A 191 -9.31 -3.12 16.78
CA ASP A 191 -10.68 -3.59 16.97
C ASP A 191 -10.77 -5.11 16.79
N GLN A 192 -10.12 -5.69 15.77
CA GLN A 192 -10.05 -7.14 15.60
C GLN A 192 -9.43 -7.84 16.80
N LEU A 193 -8.32 -7.30 17.31
CA LEU A 193 -7.63 -7.85 18.47
C LEU A 193 -8.47 -7.77 19.75
N ASN A 194 -9.26 -6.71 19.91
CA ASN A 194 -10.20 -6.57 21.02
C ASN A 194 -11.36 -7.57 20.90
N ILE A 195 -11.92 -7.75 19.71
CA ILE A 195 -12.99 -8.73 19.44
C ILE A 195 -12.50 -10.15 19.72
N GLU A 196 -11.29 -10.50 19.30
CA GLU A 196 -10.71 -11.83 19.56
C GLU A 196 -10.53 -12.10 21.05
N LYS A 197 -10.07 -11.10 21.81
CA LYS A 197 -9.97 -11.19 23.28
C LYS A 197 -11.34 -11.39 23.93
N GLN A 198 -12.33 -10.60 23.52
CA GLN A 198 -13.70 -10.73 24.04
C GLN A 198 -14.29 -12.11 23.70
N ASN A 199 -14.08 -12.61 22.48
CA ASN A 199 -14.51 -13.95 22.08
C ASN A 199 -13.84 -15.05 22.90
N THR A 200 -12.57 -14.88 23.26
CA THR A 200 -11.85 -15.83 24.11
C THR A 200 -12.41 -15.83 25.53
N GLN A 201 -12.63 -14.65 26.11
CA GLN A 201 -13.26 -14.50 27.43
C GLN A 201 -14.68 -15.07 27.46
N LEU A 202 -15.47 -14.83 26.40
CA LEU A 202 -16.81 -15.40 26.28
C LEU A 202 -16.76 -16.93 26.19
N LYS A 203 -15.82 -17.51 25.43
CA LYS A 203 -15.64 -18.96 25.38
C LYS A 203 -15.26 -19.55 26.74
N GLU A 204 -14.42 -18.86 27.51
CA GLU A 204 -14.09 -19.28 28.87
C GLU A 204 -15.30 -19.21 29.79
N LEU A 205 -16.06 -18.11 29.77
CA LEU A 205 -17.28 -17.96 30.56
C LEU A 205 -18.36 -18.98 30.20
N VAL A 206 -18.49 -19.33 28.92
CA VAL A 206 -19.45 -20.36 28.48
C VAL A 206 -19.05 -21.74 28.98
N ARG A 207 -17.75 -22.06 29.05
CA ARG A 207 -17.27 -23.37 29.54
C ARG A 207 -17.42 -23.54 31.06
N LEU A 208 -17.54 -22.46 31.81
CA LEU A 208 -17.64 -22.49 33.26
C LEU A 208 -19.10 -22.35 33.71
N ASP A 209 -19.50 -23.13 34.70
CA ASP A 209 -20.77 -22.92 35.40
C ASP A 209 -20.67 -21.61 36.22
N PRO A 210 -21.57 -20.64 36.02
CA PRO A 210 -21.50 -19.34 36.67
C PRO A 210 -21.54 -19.40 38.20
N MET A 211 -22.17 -20.43 38.78
CA MET A 211 -22.30 -20.58 40.24
C MET A 211 -21.08 -21.22 40.89
N THR A 212 -20.53 -22.26 40.26
CA THR A 212 -19.48 -23.09 40.87
C THR A 212 -18.08 -22.74 40.35
N GLN A 213 -17.98 -22.00 39.25
CA GLN A 213 -16.73 -21.77 38.51
C GLN A 213 -16.03 -23.07 38.08
N LEU A 214 -16.75 -24.20 38.07
CA LEU A 214 -16.29 -25.48 37.54
C LEU A 214 -16.68 -25.61 36.07
N LEU A 215 -16.08 -26.57 35.37
CA LEU A 215 -16.50 -26.88 34.00
C LEU A 215 -17.98 -27.26 33.97
N ASN A 216 -18.72 -26.65 33.05
CA ASN A 216 -20.11 -27.00 32.83
C ASN A 216 -20.22 -28.46 32.33
N HIS A 217 -21.43 -29.00 32.34
CA HIS A 217 -21.65 -30.40 31.95
C HIS A 217 -21.14 -30.70 30.53
N GLU A 218 -21.42 -29.85 29.54
CA GLU A 218 -20.96 -30.08 28.17
C GLU A 218 -19.43 -30.05 28.03
N ALA A 219 -18.77 -29.10 28.68
CA ALA A 219 -17.32 -28.92 28.64
C ALA A 219 -16.57 -29.99 29.42
N SER A 220 -17.14 -30.47 30.53
CA SER A 220 -16.58 -31.60 31.29
C SER A 220 -16.73 -32.91 30.53
N PHE A 221 -17.87 -33.17 29.88
CA PHE A 221 -18.02 -34.33 28.99
C PHE A 221 -17.06 -34.28 27.81
N ALA A 222 -16.91 -33.11 27.16
CA ALA A 222 -15.97 -32.93 26.07
C ALA A 222 -14.51 -33.22 26.50
N ALA A 223 -14.11 -32.71 27.67
CA ALA A 223 -12.78 -32.96 28.22
C ALA A 223 -12.54 -34.44 28.54
N LEU A 224 -13.55 -35.15 29.06
CA LEU A 224 -13.47 -36.59 29.34
C LEU A 224 -13.35 -37.42 28.05
N THR A 225 -14.03 -37.03 26.97
CA THR A 225 -13.88 -37.69 25.65
C THR A 225 -12.53 -37.46 25.00
N ASP A 226 -11.85 -36.34 25.28
CA ASP A 226 -10.50 -36.08 24.76
C ASP A 226 -9.42 -36.91 25.49
N GLU A 227 -9.72 -37.52 26.65
CA GLU A 227 -8.78 -38.33 27.45
C GLU A 227 -8.80 -39.84 27.14
N ILE A 228 -9.83 -40.34 26.44
CA ILE A 228 -10.01 -41.77 26.09
C ILE A 228 -9.47 -42.06 24.69
#